data_AF-A0A7W2RB06-F1
#
_entry.id   AF-A0A7W2RB06-F1
#
_cell.length_a   1.000
_cell.length_b   1.000
_cell.length_c   1.000
_cell.angle_alpha   90.00
_cell.angle_beta   90.00
_cell.angle_gamma   90.00
#
_symmetry.space_group_name_H-M   'P 1'
#
loop_
_entity.id
_entity.type
_entity.pdbx_description
1 polymer ?
#
loop_
_entity_poly.entity_id
_entity_poly.type
_entity_poly.pdbx_seq_one_letter_code
_entity_poly.pdbx_strand_id
1 'polypeptide(L)'
;MSTDIITWCAIAFCITQSAIFSGLNLAFFSISRLHLEVEAKKGNKAAQTILRLRDDSNFLLTTILWGNVGINVLLTMLSDSVLTGVSAFLFSTIAITIIGEITPQAYFSRNALKMGSMLAPIIRFYQILFYPVAKPTALILDAWLGKEGITYLEESELRSIIRQHITAEEADLNHVEGIGALNFFALDEIQVTEEGEIIDPKSIISLPTKLDLPIIPVTQQSPDDPFLMQVNETNHSWVILTNEAGYPLLVLDADGYSRAALYQPTDFDPYNYCHRPVVITDETTPLNEAMLKMKVNTSIDKNFDGVIEHDVLLIWGETKRIITGADIFGLLLKGMLPSISK
;
A
#
# COMPACT_ATOMS: atom_id res chain seq x y z
N MET A 1 14.36 56.48 -29.58
CA MET A 1 13.96 55.38 -30.50
C MET A 1 14.77 54.11 -30.27
N SER A 2 16.09 54.08 -30.48
CA SER A 2 16.88 52.83 -30.28
C SER A 2 16.89 52.36 -28.82
N THR A 3 17.00 53.28 -27.87
CA THR A 3 17.00 53.00 -26.41
C THR A 3 15.66 52.47 -25.93
N ASP A 4 14.56 53.07 -26.40
CA ASP A 4 13.20 52.68 -25.97
C ASP A 4 12.85 51.28 -26.45
N ILE A 5 13.26 50.92 -27.68
CA ILE A 5 13.10 49.57 -28.23
C ILE A 5 13.88 48.56 -27.39
N ILE A 6 15.13 48.87 -27.01
CA ILE A 6 15.94 48.00 -26.15
C ILE A 6 15.26 47.79 -24.79
N THR A 7 14.72 48.85 -24.19
CA THR A 7 14.00 48.74 -22.92
C THR A 7 12.75 47.89 -23.04
N TRP A 8 11.96 48.05 -24.10
CA TRP A 8 10.78 47.20 -24.35
C TRP A 8 11.16 45.73 -24.59
N CYS A 9 12.25 45.46 -25.29
CA CYS A 9 12.79 44.10 -25.43
C CYS A 9 13.24 43.52 -24.07
N ALA A 10 13.87 44.34 -23.21
CA ALA A 10 14.27 43.92 -21.87
C ALA A 10 13.05 43.65 -20.96
N ILE A 11 12.01 44.48 -21.04
CA ILE A 11 10.72 44.27 -20.37
C ILE A 11 10.09 42.94 -20.81
N ALA A 12 10.01 42.70 -22.12
CA ALA A 12 9.48 41.45 -22.65
C ALA A 12 10.29 40.23 -22.15
N PHE A 13 11.63 40.33 -22.17
CA PHE A 13 12.50 39.29 -21.61
C PHE A 13 12.21 39.06 -20.11
N CYS A 14 12.11 40.12 -19.30
CA CYS A 14 11.80 40.00 -17.87
C CYS A 14 10.45 39.31 -17.63
N ILE A 15 9.42 39.63 -18.42
CA ILE A 15 8.11 38.95 -18.31
C ILE A 15 8.26 37.45 -18.58
N THR A 16 9.03 37.04 -19.60
CA THR A 16 9.26 35.62 -19.87
C THR A 16 10.00 34.91 -18.75
N GLN A 17 10.99 35.56 -18.14
CA GLN A 17 11.73 34.96 -17.04
C GLN A 17 10.90 34.90 -15.75
N SER A 18 10.11 35.95 -15.46
CA SER A 18 9.11 35.95 -14.38
C SER A 18 8.15 34.77 -14.52
N ALA A 19 7.62 34.55 -15.73
CA ALA A 19 6.79 33.40 -16.07
C ALA A 19 7.46 32.05 -15.81
N ILE A 20 8.73 31.91 -16.21
CA ILE A 20 9.50 30.68 -15.99
C ILE A 20 9.71 30.43 -14.50
N PHE A 21 10.18 31.41 -13.72
CA PHE A 21 10.43 31.23 -12.30
C PHE A 21 9.15 30.94 -11.52
N SER A 22 8.11 31.72 -11.75
CA SER A 22 6.82 31.57 -11.06
C SER A 22 6.16 30.23 -11.39
N GLY A 23 6.14 29.84 -12.67
CA GLY A 23 5.63 28.55 -13.10
C GLY A 23 6.44 27.37 -12.56
N LEU A 24 7.78 27.48 -12.56
CA LEU A 24 8.65 26.40 -12.07
C LEU A 24 8.60 26.23 -10.55
N ASN A 25 8.42 27.33 -9.80
CA ASN A 25 8.16 27.23 -8.37
C ASN A 25 6.99 26.28 -8.11
N LEU A 26 5.87 26.48 -8.81
CA LEU A 26 4.72 25.61 -8.67
C LEU A 26 5.00 24.20 -9.22
N ALA A 27 5.62 24.06 -10.39
CA ALA A 27 5.87 22.76 -10.99
C ALA A 27 6.76 21.83 -10.14
N PHE A 28 7.79 22.36 -9.48
CA PHE A 28 8.70 21.54 -8.67
C PHE A 28 8.11 21.15 -7.32
N PHE A 29 7.25 22.00 -6.74
CA PHE A 29 6.74 21.84 -5.37
C PHE A 29 5.27 21.43 -5.27
N SER A 30 4.49 21.42 -6.37
CA SER A 30 3.09 20.97 -6.35
C SER A 30 2.93 19.45 -6.26
N ILE A 31 3.93 18.68 -6.69
CA ILE A 31 3.93 17.22 -6.63
C ILE A 31 4.67 16.78 -5.36
N SER A 32 4.12 15.82 -4.61
CA SER A 32 4.82 15.29 -3.43
C SER A 32 6.11 14.54 -3.81
N ARG A 33 7.10 14.57 -2.92
CA ARG A 33 8.36 13.83 -3.11
C ARG A 33 8.12 12.33 -3.27
N LEU A 34 7.20 11.76 -2.48
CA LEU A 34 6.80 10.36 -2.59
C LEU A 34 6.26 10.02 -3.99
N HIS A 35 5.37 10.85 -4.53
CA HIS A 35 4.82 10.63 -5.87
C HIS A 35 5.92 10.71 -6.94
N LEU A 36 6.85 11.66 -6.82
CA LEU A 36 7.99 11.76 -7.72
C LEU A 36 8.88 10.51 -7.65
N GLU A 37 9.14 9.95 -6.46
CA GLU A 37 9.92 8.72 -6.29
C GLU A 37 9.22 7.50 -6.89
N VAL A 38 7.91 7.38 -6.71
CA VAL A 38 7.09 6.33 -7.34
C VAL A 38 7.18 6.43 -8.87
N GLU A 39 6.98 7.61 -9.44
CA GLU A 39 7.08 7.83 -10.89
C GLU A 39 8.49 7.59 -11.44
N ALA A 40 9.52 7.99 -10.69
CA ALA A 40 10.91 7.73 -11.05
C ALA A 40 11.24 6.23 -11.07
N LYS A 41 10.71 5.45 -10.12
CA LYS A 41 10.83 3.99 -10.07
C LYS A 41 10.11 3.31 -11.23
N LYS A 42 9.00 3.87 -11.72
CA LYS A 42 8.31 3.43 -12.94
C LYS A 42 9.07 3.76 -14.25
N GLY A 43 10.24 4.40 -14.15
CA GLY A 43 11.07 4.76 -15.31
C GLY A 43 10.80 6.15 -15.91
N ASN A 44 10.02 7.00 -15.23
CA ASN A 44 9.74 8.35 -15.71
C ASN A 44 10.96 9.27 -15.57
N LYS A 45 11.63 9.56 -16.70
CA LYS A 45 12.83 10.43 -16.75
C LYS A 45 12.56 11.86 -16.24
N ALA A 46 11.34 12.37 -16.43
CA ALA A 46 10.98 13.71 -15.97
C ALA A 46 10.97 13.78 -14.44
N ALA A 47 10.35 12.79 -13.78
CA ALA A 47 10.35 12.67 -12.32
C ALA A 47 11.77 12.53 -11.77
N GLN A 48 12.62 11.69 -12.39
CA GLN A 48 14.03 11.55 -12.00
C GLN A 48 14.81 12.87 -12.08
N THR A 49 14.55 13.68 -13.12
CA THR A 49 15.23 14.97 -13.30
C THR A 49 14.81 15.96 -12.21
N ILE A 50 13.51 16.01 -11.91
CA ILE A 50 12.96 16.87 -10.86
C ILE A 50 13.48 16.44 -9.48
N LEU A 51 13.49 15.14 -9.17
CA LEU A 51 14.05 14.61 -7.91
C LEU A 51 15.50 15.07 -7.71
N ARG A 52 16.36 14.94 -8.73
CA ARG A 52 17.76 15.38 -8.64
C ARG A 52 17.92 16.87 -8.38
N LEU A 53 17.00 17.71 -8.86
CA LEU A 53 17.01 19.14 -8.55
C LEU A 53 16.52 19.42 -7.13
N ARG A 54 15.59 18.59 -6.64
CA ARG A 54 14.96 18.71 -5.34
C ARG A 54 15.73 17.99 -4.23
N ASP A 55 16.85 17.33 -4.53
CA ASP A 55 17.80 16.79 -3.53
C ASP A 55 18.28 17.90 -2.56
N ASP A 56 18.44 19.12 -3.07
CA ASP A 56 18.67 20.34 -2.28
C ASP A 56 17.49 21.31 -2.47
N SER A 57 16.36 20.95 -1.88
CA SER A 57 15.06 21.60 -2.10
C SER A 57 15.05 23.05 -1.64
N ASN A 58 15.71 23.35 -0.50
CA ASN A 58 15.84 24.71 0.01
C ASN A 58 16.72 25.57 -0.91
N PHE A 59 17.77 25.01 -1.52
CA PHE A 59 18.56 25.73 -2.53
C PHE A 59 17.80 25.95 -3.84
N LEU A 60 17.02 24.96 -4.28
CA LEU A 60 16.14 25.11 -5.43
C LEU A 60 15.08 26.20 -5.20
N LEU A 61 14.39 26.15 -4.05
CA LEU A 61 13.38 27.12 -3.65
C LEU A 61 13.96 28.54 -3.62
N THR A 62 15.06 28.73 -2.88
CA THR A 62 15.69 30.05 -2.75
C THR A 62 16.20 30.59 -4.09
N THR A 63 16.77 29.74 -4.96
CA THR A 63 17.17 30.15 -6.32
C THR A 63 15.99 30.69 -7.13
N ILE A 64 14.86 29.97 -7.09
CA ILE A 64 13.65 30.36 -7.83
C ILE A 64 13.07 31.66 -7.26
N LEU A 65 13.01 31.80 -5.92
CA LEU A 65 12.48 32.99 -5.27
C LEU A 65 13.34 34.23 -5.52
N TRP A 66 14.67 34.11 -5.39
CA TRP A 66 15.60 35.20 -5.71
C TRP A 66 15.47 35.64 -7.16
N GLY A 67 15.39 34.69 -8.09
CA GLY A 67 15.16 34.97 -9.51
C GLY A 67 13.83 35.66 -9.77
N ASN A 68 12.74 35.14 -9.21
CA ASN A 68 11.40 35.70 -9.40
C ASN A 68 11.31 37.14 -8.88
N VAL A 69 11.69 37.36 -7.62
CA VAL A 69 11.63 38.69 -7.00
C VAL A 69 12.57 39.66 -7.71
N GLY A 70 13.80 39.24 -8.01
CA GLY A 70 14.77 40.08 -8.70
C GLY A 70 14.29 40.55 -10.07
N ILE A 71 13.68 39.66 -10.85
CA ILE A 71 13.19 39.99 -12.19
C ILE A 71 11.93 40.84 -12.15
N ASN A 72 11.02 40.59 -11.20
CA ASN A 72 9.84 41.43 -11.01
C ASN A 72 10.21 42.87 -10.60
N VAL A 73 11.21 43.02 -9.72
CA VAL A 73 11.75 44.34 -9.35
C VAL A 73 12.40 45.00 -10.57
N LEU A 74 13.24 44.27 -11.33
CA LEU A 74 13.89 44.80 -12.53
C LEU A 74 12.85 45.25 -13.58
N LEU A 75 11.81 44.44 -13.82
CA LEU A 75 10.71 44.76 -14.73
C LEU A 75 9.97 46.03 -14.30
N THR A 76 9.75 46.21 -13.00
CA THR A 76 9.11 47.41 -12.45
C THR A 76 9.99 48.65 -12.67
N MET A 77 11.30 48.54 -12.40
CA MET A 77 12.26 49.63 -12.65
C MET A 77 12.37 49.98 -14.13
N LEU A 78 12.40 48.99 -15.02
CA LEU A 78 12.42 49.21 -16.46
C LEU A 78 11.11 49.86 -16.93
N SER A 79 9.96 49.42 -16.40
CA SER A 79 8.65 50.02 -16.73
C SER A 79 8.60 51.49 -16.33
N ASP A 80 9.12 51.86 -15.16
CA ASP A 80 9.17 53.26 -14.69
C ASP A 80 10.11 54.14 -15.54
N SER A 81 11.07 53.53 -16.23
CA SER A 81 11.96 54.28 -17.15
C SER A 81 11.31 54.65 -18.49
N VAL A 82 10.23 53.96 -18.91
CA VAL A 82 9.53 54.18 -20.19
C VAL A 82 8.09 54.67 -20.05
N LEU A 83 7.45 54.41 -18.91
CA LEU A 83 6.10 54.83 -18.57
C LEU A 83 6.14 55.80 -17.38
N THR A 84 5.16 56.69 -17.24
CA THR A 84 5.18 57.71 -16.18
C THR A 84 4.24 57.35 -15.02
N GLY A 85 4.81 57.24 -13.81
CA GLY A 85 4.07 57.20 -12.54
C GLY A 85 3.04 56.07 -12.47
N VAL A 86 1.76 56.42 -12.32
CA VAL A 86 0.66 55.45 -12.15
C VAL A 86 0.57 54.47 -13.33
N SER A 87 0.90 54.90 -14.55
CA SER A 87 0.88 54.02 -15.73
C SER A 87 1.95 52.93 -15.67
N ALA A 88 3.15 53.24 -15.19
CA ALA A 88 4.23 52.26 -15.00
C ALA A 88 3.87 51.24 -13.93
N PHE A 89 3.30 51.71 -12.82
CA PHE A 89 2.81 50.85 -11.74
C PHE A 89 1.70 49.91 -12.21
N LEU A 90 0.66 50.42 -12.88
CA LEU A 90 -0.45 49.59 -13.37
C LEU A 90 0.03 48.59 -14.42
N PHE A 91 0.87 49.03 -15.36
CA PHE A 91 1.43 48.15 -16.40
C PHE A 91 2.26 47.02 -15.78
N SER A 92 3.24 47.34 -14.93
CA SER A 92 4.09 46.33 -14.29
C SER A 92 3.27 45.38 -13.41
N THR A 93 2.33 45.91 -12.62
CA THR A 93 1.45 45.09 -11.78
C THR A 93 0.63 44.10 -12.59
N ILE A 94 -0.06 44.56 -13.65
CA ILE A 94 -0.89 43.69 -14.50
C ILE A 94 -0.01 42.71 -15.27
N ALA A 95 1.10 43.15 -15.86
CA ALA A 95 1.99 42.30 -16.64
C ALA A 95 2.61 41.20 -15.78
N ILE A 96 3.15 41.54 -14.60
CA ILE A 96 3.70 40.55 -13.66
C ILE A 96 2.60 39.61 -13.21
N THR A 97 1.49 40.13 -12.71
CA THR A 97 0.46 39.29 -12.07
C THR A 97 -0.21 38.36 -13.07
N ILE A 98 -0.67 38.88 -14.21
CA ILE A 98 -1.46 38.08 -15.16
C ILE A 98 -0.55 37.23 -16.05
N ILE A 99 0.48 37.84 -16.63
CA ILE A 99 1.32 37.20 -17.66
C ILE A 99 2.52 36.49 -17.02
N GLY A 100 3.14 37.11 -16.00
CA GLY A 100 4.29 36.57 -15.30
C GLY A 100 3.96 35.53 -14.23
N GLU A 101 2.78 35.57 -13.61
CA GLU A 101 2.49 34.69 -12.47
C GLU A 101 1.27 33.79 -12.68
N ILE A 102 0.06 34.35 -12.79
CA ILE A 102 -1.18 33.56 -12.79
C ILE A 102 -1.26 32.62 -13.99
N THR A 103 -1.03 33.12 -15.20
CA THR A 103 -1.15 32.30 -16.42
C THR A 103 -0.10 31.17 -16.46
N PRO A 104 1.19 31.44 -16.21
CA PRO A 104 2.22 30.40 -16.14
C PRO A 104 1.97 29.40 -15.01
N GLN A 105 1.62 29.85 -13.81
CA GLN A 105 1.30 28.93 -12.70
C GLN A 105 0.13 28.01 -13.05
N ALA A 106 -0.96 28.54 -13.60
CA ALA A 106 -2.11 27.73 -14.01
C ALA A 106 -1.72 26.65 -15.04
N TYR A 107 -0.89 26.99 -16.04
CA TYR A 107 -0.41 26.02 -17.03
C TYR A 107 0.55 24.99 -16.42
N PHE A 108 1.55 25.45 -15.64
CA PHE A 108 2.58 24.59 -15.06
C PHE A 108 2.01 23.65 -14.00
N SER A 109 0.95 24.04 -13.28
CA SER A 109 0.26 23.16 -12.33
C SER A 109 -0.27 21.87 -12.99
N ARG A 110 -0.77 21.97 -14.23
CA ARG A 110 -1.34 20.85 -14.99
C ARG A 110 -0.28 20.05 -15.73
N ASN A 111 0.88 20.67 -16.00
CA ASN A 111 1.96 20.10 -16.79
C ASN A 111 3.29 20.03 -16.01
N ALA A 112 3.22 19.89 -14.68
CA ALA A 112 4.34 20.05 -13.76
C ALA A 112 5.55 19.17 -14.11
N LEU A 113 5.36 17.86 -14.30
CA LEU A 113 6.45 16.94 -14.67
C LEU A 113 7.12 17.33 -15.99
N LYS A 114 6.31 17.62 -17.02
CA LYS A 114 6.80 17.95 -18.36
C LYS A 114 7.58 19.27 -18.34
N MET A 115 7.00 20.33 -17.76
CA MET A 115 7.61 21.65 -17.74
C MET A 115 8.81 21.73 -16.80
N GLY A 116 8.72 21.13 -15.61
CA GLY A 116 9.81 21.06 -14.64
C GLY A 116 11.04 20.34 -15.18
N SER A 117 10.85 19.23 -15.90
CA SER A 117 11.97 18.52 -16.53
C SER A 117 12.51 19.22 -17.77
N MET A 118 11.66 19.80 -18.62
CA MET A 118 12.08 20.51 -19.83
C MET A 118 12.91 21.76 -19.50
N LEU A 119 12.52 22.52 -18.47
CA LEU A 119 13.19 23.76 -18.07
C LEU A 119 14.22 23.55 -16.95
N ALA A 120 14.46 22.30 -16.54
CA ALA A 120 15.52 21.94 -15.59
C ALA A 120 16.91 22.52 -15.95
N PRO A 121 17.36 22.53 -17.22
CA PRO A 121 18.65 23.12 -17.58
C PRO A 121 18.72 24.63 -17.32
N ILE A 122 17.62 25.35 -17.52
CA ILE A 122 17.54 26.80 -17.27
C ILE A 122 17.70 27.08 -15.78
N ILE A 123 17.05 26.29 -14.93
CA ILE A 123 17.19 26.44 -13.48
C ILE A 123 18.60 26.10 -13.00
N ARG A 124 19.24 25.08 -13.57
CA ARG A 124 20.64 24.78 -13.23
C ARG A 124 21.58 25.94 -13.57
N PHE A 125 21.34 26.62 -14.69
CA PHE A 125 22.07 27.85 -15.00
C PHE A 125 21.85 28.93 -13.92
N TYR A 126 20.61 29.16 -13.50
CA TYR A 126 20.31 30.12 -12.44
C TYR A 126 20.83 29.73 -11.06
N GLN A 127 20.89 28.43 -10.75
CA GLN A 127 21.52 27.93 -9.52
C GLN A 127 22.99 28.32 -9.46
N ILE A 128 23.71 28.26 -10.60
CA ILE A 128 25.10 28.70 -10.68
C ILE A 128 25.19 30.23 -10.56
N LEU A 129 24.32 30.96 -11.28
CA LEU A 129 24.31 32.43 -11.28
C LEU A 129 23.99 33.02 -9.90
N PHE A 130 22.97 32.50 -9.22
CA PHE A 130 22.53 32.96 -7.91
C PHE A 130 23.17 32.21 -6.75
N TYR A 131 24.09 31.28 -7.00
CA TYR A 131 24.83 30.56 -5.96
C TYR A 131 25.31 31.44 -4.80
N PRO A 132 25.95 32.62 -5.00
CA PRO A 132 26.48 33.42 -3.89
C PRO A 132 25.41 33.98 -2.96
N VAL A 133 24.16 34.12 -3.40
CA VAL A 133 23.06 34.66 -2.59
C VAL A 133 22.06 33.58 -2.18
N ALA A 134 21.69 32.69 -3.10
CA ALA A 134 20.71 31.63 -2.86
C ALA A 134 21.25 30.56 -1.91
N LYS A 135 22.51 30.14 -2.04
CA LYS A 135 23.06 29.08 -1.18
C LYS A 135 23.15 29.48 0.30
N PRO A 136 23.62 30.70 0.66
CA PRO A 136 23.53 31.16 2.04
C PRO A 136 22.10 31.23 2.58
N THR A 137 21.13 31.72 1.78
CA THR A 137 19.72 31.72 2.18
C THR A 137 19.22 30.30 2.43
N ALA A 138 19.58 29.34 1.58
CA ALA A 138 19.20 27.94 1.74
C ALA A 138 19.77 27.32 3.01
N LEU A 139 21.03 27.62 3.35
CA LEU A 139 21.65 27.12 4.59
C LEU A 139 20.96 27.66 5.85
N ILE A 140 20.48 28.90 5.81
CA ILE A 140 19.69 29.48 6.91
C ILE A 140 18.35 28.72 7.04
N LEU A 141 17.68 28.44 5.93
CA LEU A 141 16.45 27.64 5.93
C LEU A 141 16.71 26.21 6.43
N ASP A 142 17.78 25.56 5.96
CA ASP A 142 18.18 24.22 6.40
C ASP A 142 18.40 24.16 7.92
N ALA A 143 19.02 25.19 8.50
CA ALA A 143 19.27 25.26 9.93
C ALA A 143 17.99 25.51 10.76
N TRP A 144 16.99 26.20 10.18
CA TRP A 144 15.78 26.60 10.91
C TRP A 144 14.64 25.58 10.77
N LEU A 145 14.41 25.07 9.55
CA LEU A 145 13.28 24.21 9.20
C LEU A 145 13.69 22.76 8.91
N GLY A 146 14.99 22.51 8.73
CA GLY A 146 15.48 21.22 8.26
C GLY A 146 15.37 21.05 6.74
N LYS A 147 15.80 19.88 6.26
CA LYS A 147 15.71 19.51 4.83
C LYS A 147 14.34 18.92 4.53
N GLU A 148 13.95 19.01 3.27
CA GLU A 148 12.73 18.36 2.80
C GLU A 148 12.81 16.83 3.02
N GLY A 149 11.94 16.30 3.89
CA GLY A 149 11.80 14.87 4.13
C GLY A 149 10.79 14.22 3.18
N ILE A 150 10.81 12.90 3.09
CA ILE A 150 9.69 12.13 2.55
C ILE A 150 8.73 11.92 3.71
N THR A 151 7.53 12.51 3.64
CA THR A 151 6.45 12.13 4.54
C THR A 151 5.96 10.75 4.10
N TYR A 152 6.36 9.71 4.82
CA TYR A 152 5.79 8.38 4.64
C TYR A 152 4.36 8.39 5.18
N LEU A 153 3.48 7.75 4.43
CA LEU A 153 2.08 7.61 4.81
C LEU A 153 1.99 6.58 5.94
N GLU A 154 1.42 6.97 7.08
CA GLU A 154 1.07 5.99 8.11
C GLU A 154 -0.08 5.10 7.61
N GLU A 155 -0.20 3.88 8.16
CA GLU A 155 -1.28 2.96 7.75
C GLU A 155 -2.67 3.55 7.98
N SER A 156 -2.86 4.29 9.07
CA SER A 156 -4.11 5.00 9.38
C SER A 156 -4.51 5.99 8.28
N GLU A 157 -3.53 6.69 7.72
CA GLU A 157 -3.71 7.63 6.62
C GLU A 157 -3.94 6.90 5.30
N LEU A 158 -3.25 5.77 5.05
CA LEU A 158 -3.52 4.91 3.90
C LEU A 158 -4.96 4.36 3.91
N ARG A 159 -5.42 3.85 5.06
CA ARG A 159 -6.80 3.40 5.26
C ARG A 159 -7.79 4.53 5.00
N SER A 160 -7.47 5.76 5.44
CA SER A 160 -8.31 6.94 5.20
C SER A 160 -8.41 7.29 3.71
N ILE A 161 -7.30 7.26 2.97
CA ILE A 161 -7.28 7.48 1.52
C ILE A 161 -8.12 6.42 0.81
N ILE A 162 -7.97 5.14 1.17
CA ILE A 162 -8.76 4.05 0.58
C ILE A 162 -10.25 4.27 0.86
N ARG A 163 -10.64 4.63 2.10
CA ARG A 163 -12.05 4.95 2.44
C ARG A 163 -12.60 6.11 1.63
N GLN A 164 -11.83 7.19 1.47
CA GLN A 164 -12.25 8.32 0.65
C GLN A 164 -12.40 7.93 -0.82
N HIS A 165 -11.52 7.07 -1.34
CA HIS A 165 -11.58 6.56 -2.70
C HIS A 165 -12.84 5.71 -2.94
N ILE A 166 -13.14 4.77 -2.02
CA ILE A 166 -14.37 3.95 -2.02
C ILE A 166 -15.63 4.82 -2.02
N THR A 167 -15.60 5.96 -1.33
CA THR A 167 -16.77 6.87 -1.21
C THR A 167 -16.91 7.79 -2.43
N ALA A 168 -15.81 8.11 -3.11
CA ALA A 168 -15.78 9.04 -4.23
C ALA A 168 -16.16 8.38 -5.58
N GLU A 169 -16.00 7.06 -5.71
CA GLU A 169 -16.35 6.32 -6.92
C GLU A 169 -17.73 5.66 -6.82
N GLU A 170 -18.63 6.00 -7.73
CA GLU A 170 -19.92 5.32 -7.97
C GLU A 170 -19.76 4.00 -8.76
N ALA A 171 -18.55 3.44 -8.87
CA ALA A 171 -18.25 2.26 -9.69
C ALA A 171 -18.05 1.00 -8.82
N ASP A 172 -18.95 0.02 -8.98
CA ASP A 172 -19.04 -1.18 -8.13
C ASP A 172 -17.75 -2.02 -8.01
N LEU A 173 -16.86 -2.02 -9.02
CA LEU A 173 -15.67 -2.89 -9.03
C LEU A 173 -14.55 -2.39 -8.10
N ASN A 174 -14.26 -1.09 -8.14
CA ASN A 174 -13.22 -0.48 -7.29
C ASN A 174 -13.66 -0.39 -5.83
N HIS A 175 -14.98 -0.39 -5.58
CA HIS A 175 -15.57 -0.48 -4.25
C HIS A 175 -15.22 -1.79 -3.55
N VAL A 176 -15.33 -2.92 -4.26
CA VAL A 176 -14.98 -4.25 -3.76
C VAL A 176 -13.48 -4.33 -3.43
N GLU A 177 -12.61 -3.88 -4.34
CA GLU A 177 -11.16 -3.91 -4.12
C GLU A 177 -10.74 -3.09 -2.90
N GLY A 178 -11.35 -1.91 -2.72
CA GLY A 178 -11.09 -1.06 -1.55
C GLY A 178 -11.53 -1.69 -0.24
N ILE A 179 -12.72 -2.30 -0.19
CA ILE A 179 -13.19 -3.01 1.02
C ILE A 179 -12.28 -4.19 1.34
N GLY A 180 -11.88 -4.97 0.33
CA GLY A 180 -10.96 -6.10 0.51
C GLY A 180 -9.61 -5.66 1.09
N ALA A 181 -9.06 -4.55 0.62
CA ALA A 181 -7.83 -3.97 1.17
C ALA A 181 -8.00 -3.55 2.65
N LEU A 182 -9.14 -2.93 3.00
CA LEU A 182 -9.43 -2.56 4.39
C LEU A 182 -9.62 -3.77 5.30
N ASN A 183 -10.27 -4.84 4.81
CA ASN A 183 -10.42 -6.09 5.55
C ASN A 183 -9.06 -6.74 5.80
N PHE A 184 -8.13 -6.66 4.84
CA PHE A 184 -6.78 -7.17 5.02
C PHE A 184 -6.03 -6.43 6.13
N PHE A 185 -6.14 -5.10 6.19
CA PHE A 185 -5.56 -4.33 7.30
C PHE A 185 -6.19 -4.68 8.66
N ALA A 186 -7.48 -4.99 8.68
CA ALA A 186 -8.18 -5.37 9.92
C ALA A 186 -7.73 -6.74 10.47
N LEU A 187 -7.12 -7.62 9.67
CA LEU A 187 -6.61 -8.91 10.14
C LEU A 187 -5.56 -8.79 11.26
N ASP A 188 -4.82 -7.68 11.26
CA ASP A 188 -3.80 -7.40 12.27
C ASP A 188 -4.43 -7.08 13.65
N GLU A 189 -5.70 -6.68 13.66
CA GLU A 189 -6.44 -6.32 14.87
C GLU A 189 -7.27 -7.47 15.43
N ILE A 190 -7.49 -8.53 14.64
CA ILE A 190 -8.33 -9.67 15.01
C ILE A 190 -7.47 -10.75 15.67
N GLN A 191 -7.86 -11.20 16.85
CA GLN A 191 -7.19 -12.31 17.53
C GLN A 191 -7.71 -13.66 17.02
N VAL A 192 -6.87 -14.68 17.09
CA VAL A 192 -7.25 -16.06 16.72
C VAL A 192 -8.41 -16.63 17.55
N THR A 193 -8.74 -16.03 18.69
CA THR A 193 -9.88 -16.42 19.54
C THR A 193 -11.21 -15.83 19.10
N GLU A 194 -11.21 -14.85 18.22
CA GLU A 194 -12.41 -14.15 17.74
C GLU A 194 -13.02 -14.83 16.51
N GLU A 195 -12.23 -15.65 15.81
CA GLU A 195 -12.62 -16.31 14.55
C GLU A 195 -12.59 -17.84 14.66
N GLY A 196 -13.18 -18.49 13.65
CA GLY A 196 -13.29 -19.94 13.56
C GLY A 196 -14.33 -20.56 14.50
N GLU A 197 -14.44 -21.88 14.41
CA GLU A 197 -15.42 -22.67 15.14
C GLU A 197 -14.83 -23.24 16.43
N ILE A 198 -15.65 -23.31 17.48
CA ILE A 198 -15.26 -23.94 18.74
C ILE A 198 -15.24 -25.46 18.54
N ILE A 199 -14.15 -26.09 18.94
CA ILE A 199 -13.98 -27.55 18.85
C ILE A 199 -14.78 -28.21 19.98
N ASP A 200 -15.72 -29.07 19.59
CA ASP A 200 -16.43 -29.94 20.53
C ASP A 200 -15.47 -31.01 21.06
N PRO A 201 -15.37 -31.22 22.39
CA PRO A 201 -14.56 -32.32 22.95
C PRO A 201 -14.87 -33.70 22.36
N LYS A 202 -16.09 -33.95 21.85
CA LYS A 202 -16.46 -35.20 21.19
C LYS A 202 -15.79 -35.42 19.85
N SER A 203 -15.36 -34.36 19.15
CA SER A 203 -14.64 -34.49 17.88
C SER A 203 -13.14 -34.71 18.06
N ILE A 204 -12.66 -34.90 19.30
CA ILE A 204 -11.26 -35.18 19.59
C ILE A 204 -11.09 -36.69 19.81
N ILE A 205 -10.30 -37.33 18.94
CA ILE A 205 -9.98 -38.76 19.03
C ILE A 205 -8.49 -38.94 19.33
N SER A 206 -8.19 -39.64 20.41
CA SER A 206 -6.82 -39.98 20.79
C SER A 206 -6.43 -41.32 20.18
N LEU A 207 -5.31 -41.35 19.45
CA LEU A 207 -4.78 -42.53 18.77
C LEU A 207 -3.33 -42.79 19.16
N PRO A 208 -2.88 -44.06 19.13
CA PRO A 208 -1.46 -44.38 19.27
C PRO A 208 -0.68 -43.77 18.10
N THR A 209 0.51 -43.25 18.36
CA THR A 209 1.32 -42.56 17.34
C THR A 209 2.61 -43.29 17.04
N LYS A 210 3.08 -43.14 15.80
CA LYS A 210 4.43 -43.52 15.40
C LYS A 210 5.15 -42.27 14.93
N LEU A 211 6.15 -41.83 15.70
CA LEU A 211 6.75 -40.49 15.55
C LEU A 211 5.64 -39.42 15.67
N ASP A 212 5.43 -38.63 14.63
CA ASP A 212 4.46 -37.53 14.59
C ASP A 212 3.19 -37.86 13.78
N LEU A 213 2.96 -39.14 13.47
CA LEU A 213 1.79 -39.58 12.72
C LEU A 213 0.88 -40.47 13.59
N PRO A 214 -0.39 -40.08 13.81
CA PRO A 214 -1.41 -40.95 14.40
C PRO A 214 -1.61 -42.21 13.57
N ILE A 215 -1.65 -43.37 14.21
CA ILE A 215 -1.91 -44.64 13.55
C ILE A 215 -3.42 -44.80 13.40
N ILE A 216 -3.94 -44.48 12.21
CA ILE A 216 -5.36 -44.68 11.90
C ILE A 216 -5.61 -46.21 11.78
N PRO A 217 -6.60 -46.77 12.50
CA PRO A 217 -6.94 -48.19 12.39
C PRO A 217 -7.29 -48.59 10.95
N VAL A 218 -6.99 -49.84 10.57
CA VAL A 218 -7.38 -50.35 9.26
C VAL A 218 -8.89 -50.48 9.21
N THR A 219 -9.52 -49.66 8.37
CA THR A 219 -10.97 -49.56 8.23
C THR A 219 -11.52 -50.69 7.40
N GLN A 220 -12.52 -51.39 7.92
CA GLN A 220 -13.31 -52.33 7.14
C GLN A 220 -14.35 -51.58 6.31
N GLN A 221 -14.63 -52.04 5.10
CA GLN A 221 -15.67 -51.49 4.23
C GLN A 221 -17.06 -51.94 4.74
N SER A 222 -17.41 -51.50 5.94
CA SER A 222 -18.66 -51.84 6.63
C SER A 222 -19.12 -50.63 7.45
N PRO A 223 -20.43 -50.33 7.47
CA PRO A 223 -20.99 -49.34 8.40
C PRO A 223 -20.73 -49.67 9.87
N ASP A 224 -20.47 -50.95 10.18
CA ASP A 224 -20.21 -51.44 11.54
C ASP A 224 -18.71 -51.38 11.91
N ASP A 225 -17.87 -50.76 11.08
CA ASP A 225 -16.44 -50.59 11.42
C ASP A 225 -16.31 -49.70 12.67
N PRO A 226 -15.55 -50.14 13.70
CA PRO A 226 -15.47 -49.42 14.97
C PRO A 226 -14.96 -47.99 14.85
N PHE A 227 -14.00 -47.73 13.96
CA PHE A 227 -13.43 -46.39 13.80
C PHE A 227 -14.33 -45.51 12.94
N LEU A 228 -15.00 -46.05 11.91
CA LEU A 228 -16.04 -45.30 11.18
C LEU A 228 -17.21 -44.91 12.09
N MET A 229 -17.69 -45.83 12.94
CA MET A 229 -18.72 -45.50 13.92
C MET A 229 -18.25 -44.39 14.86
N GLN A 230 -17.02 -44.47 15.37
CA GLN A 230 -16.45 -43.45 16.25
C GLN A 230 -16.37 -42.07 15.58
N VAL A 231 -15.91 -42.01 14.32
CA VAL A 231 -15.86 -40.77 13.54
C VAL A 231 -17.27 -40.22 13.28
N ASN A 232 -18.22 -41.08 12.91
CA ASN A 232 -19.60 -40.70 12.65
C ASN A 232 -20.34 -40.22 13.91
N GLU A 233 -20.06 -40.81 15.08
CA GLU A 233 -20.62 -40.40 16.37
C GLU A 233 -20.21 -38.99 16.79
N THR A 234 -19.11 -38.44 16.23
CA THR A 234 -18.71 -37.06 16.49
C THR A 234 -19.72 -36.06 15.95
N ASN A 235 -20.41 -36.37 14.83
CA ASN A 235 -21.35 -35.49 14.14
C ASN A 235 -20.75 -34.11 13.78
N HIS A 236 -19.45 -34.07 13.46
CA HIS A 236 -18.72 -32.89 13.03
C HIS A 236 -17.93 -33.22 11.75
N SER A 237 -17.84 -32.26 10.81
CA SER A 237 -17.08 -32.46 9.57
C SER A 237 -15.56 -32.53 9.81
N TRP A 238 -15.08 -31.94 10.90
CA TRP A 238 -13.67 -31.96 11.29
C TRP A 238 -13.46 -32.72 12.60
N VAL A 239 -12.58 -33.72 12.56
CA VAL A 239 -12.22 -34.55 13.71
C VAL A 239 -10.73 -34.39 14.01
N ILE A 240 -10.38 -34.03 15.24
CA ILE A 240 -9.00 -33.76 15.65
C ILE A 240 -8.38 -35.06 16.16
N LEU A 241 -7.33 -35.52 15.50
CA LEU A 241 -6.56 -36.68 15.90
C LEU A 241 -5.39 -36.24 16.78
N THR A 242 -5.40 -36.68 18.04
CA THR A 242 -4.36 -36.38 19.03
C THR A 242 -3.51 -37.61 19.32
N ASN A 243 -2.32 -37.38 19.87
CA ASN A 243 -1.58 -38.44 20.55
C ASN A 243 -2.20 -38.78 21.93
N GLU A 244 -1.68 -39.82 22.58
CA GLU A 244 -2.12 -40.23 23.92
C GLU A 244 -1.89 -39.15 25.00
N ALA A 245 -0.97 -38.21 24.76
CA ALA A 245 -0.74 -37.05 25.63
C ALA A 245 -1.71 -35.88 25.37
N GLY A 246 -2.63 -36.00 24.40
CA GLY A 246 -3.63 -34.99 24.06
C GLY A 246 -3.12 -33.84 23.17
N TYR A 247 -1.95 -34.01 22.54
CA TYR A 247 -1.42 -33.04 21.58
C TYR A 247 -1.99 -33.30 20.17
N PRO A 248 -2.52 -32.28 19.47
CA PRO A 248 -3.14 -32.45 18.15
C PRO A 248 -2.06 -32.65 17.08
N LEU A 249 -2.27 -33.63 16.20
CA LEU A 249 -1.32 -33.99 15.15
C LEU A 249 -1.91 -33.88 13.75
N LEU A 250 -3.17 -34.30 13.57
CA LEU A 250 -3.89 -34.26 12.30
C LEU A 250 -5.34 -33.81 12.52
N VAL A 251 -5.94 -33.25 11.48
CA VAL A 251 -7.38 -32.97 11.39
C VAL A 251 -7.94 -33.81 10.26
N LEU A 252 -8.91 -34.67 10.56
CA LEU A 252 -9.56 -35.57 9.60
C LEU A 252 -10.85 -34.91 9.07
N ASP A 253 -11.01 -34.86 7.75
CA ASP A 253 -12.31 -34.62 7.09
C ASP A 253 -13.17 -35.88 7.26
N ALA A 254 -14.08 -35.84 8.22
CA ALA A 254 -14.92 -36.97 8.59
C ALA A 254 -15.88 -37.38 7.45
N ASP A 255 -16.40 -36.40 6.71
CA ASP A 255 -17.36 -36.63 5.63
C ASP A 255 -16.66 -37.26 4.41
N GLY A 256 -15.49 -36.72 4.04
CA GLY A 256 -14.64 -37.26 2.99
C GLY A 256 -14.14 -38.66 3.31
N TYR A 257 -13.61 -38.84 4.52
CA TYR A 257 -13.11 -40.11 5.02
C TYR A 257 -14.20 -41.19 5.04
N SER A 258 -15.36 -40.92 5.64
CA SER A 258 -16.43 -41.90 5.80
C SER A 258 -17.00 -42.33 4.45
N ARG A 259 -17.15 -41.38 3.52
CA ARG A 259 -17.59 -41.66 2.15
C ARG A 259 -16.57 -42.54 1.41
N ALA A 260 -15.29 -42.23 1.53
CA ALA A 260 -14.25 -43.00 0.83
C ALA A 260 -14.10 -44.41 1.41
N ALA A 261 -14.08 -44.54 2.74
CA ALA A 261 -13.96 -45.84 3.41
C ALA A 261 -15.10 -46.82 3.07
N LEU A 262 -16.32 -46.32 2.83
CA LEU A 262 -17.47 -47.15 2.49
C LEU A 262 -17.58 -47.48 0.99
N TYR A 263 -17.17 -46.57 0.11
CA TYR A 263 -17.47 -46.68 -1.32
C TYR A 263 -16.25 -46.85 -2.24
N GLN A 264 -15.02 -46.73 -1.74
CA GLN A 264 -13.79 -46.89 -2.54
C GLN A 264 -13.00 -48.14 -2.12
N PRO A 265 -13.15 -49.27 -2.85
CA PRO A 265 -12.58 -50.55 -2.45
C PRO A 265 -11.10 -50.73 -2.83
N THR A 266 -10.54 -49.87 -3.67
CA THR A 266 -9.15 -49.98 -4.18
C THR A 266 -8.42 -48.67 -3.96
N ASP A 267 -7.25 -48.73 -3.31
CA ASP A 267 -6.35 -47.59 -3.05
C ASP A 267 -6.87 -46.55 -2.02
N PHE A 268 -7.61 -47.01 -1.02
CA PHE A 268 -8.04 -46.17 0.10
C PHE A 268 -6.87 -45.92 1.07
N ASP A 269 -6.36 -44.70 1.07
CA ASP A 269 -5.44 -44.22 2.09
C ASP A 269 -6.17 -43.21 3.01
N PRO A 270 -6.33 -43.51 4.31
CA PRO A 270 -7.02 -42.63 5.26
C PRO A 270 -6.32 -41.27 5.45
N TYR A 271 -5.00 -41.19 5.22
CA TYR A 271 -4.22 -39.96 5.39
C TYR A 271 -4.50 -38.93 4.29
N ASN A 272 -5.07 -39.34 3.15
CA ASN A 272 -5.49 -38.41 2.08
C ASN A 272 -6.66 -37.50 2.50
N TYR A 273 -7.35 -37.86 3.57
CA TYR A 273 -8.45 -37.08 4.17
C TYR A 273 -7.99 -36.38 5.45
N CYS A 274 -6.69 -36.39 5.73
CA CYS A 274 -6.10 -35.70 6.86
C CYS A 274 -5.40 -34.42 6.40
N HIS A 275 -5.53 -33.39 7.22
CA HIS A 275 -4.88 -32.10 7.10
C HIS A 275 -3.91 -31.95 8.26
N ARG A 276 -2.74 -31.35 8.01
CA ARG A 276 -1.77 -31.07 9.06
C ARG A 276 -1.99 -29.66 9.57
N PRO A 277 -2.45 -29.51 10.84
CA PRO A 277 -2.79 -28.20 11.36
C PRO A 277 -1.53 -27.42 11.75
N VAL A 278 -1.60 -26.10 11.62
CA VAL A 278 -0.70 -25.21 12.36
C VAL A 278 -1.31 -24.95 13.74
N VAL A 279 -0.63 -25.47 14.77
CA VAL A 279 -1.09 -25.41 16.16
C VAL A 279 -0.60 -24.11 16.80
N ILE A 280 -1.53 -23.32 17.32
CA ILE A 280 -1.27 -22.07 18.03
C ILE A 280 -1.74 -22.25 19.47
N THR A 281 -0.81 -22.14 20.41
CA THR A 281 -1.11 -22.24 21.85
C THR A 281 -1.27 -20.88 22.52
N ASP A 282 -0.74 -19.83 21.91
CA ASP A 282 -0.88 -18.45 22.40
C ASP A 282 -2.16 -17.82 21.82
N GLU A 283 -3.18 -17.70 22.66
CA GLU A 283 -4.48 -17.15 22.32
C GLU A 283 -4.44 -15.65 21.98
N THR A 284 -3.36 -14.94 22.34
CA THR A 284 -3.18 -13.51 22.02
C THR A 284 -2.58 -13.28 20.64
N THR A 285 -2.23 -14.35 19.91
CA THR A 285 -1.67 -14.26 18.57
C THR A 285 -2.67 -13.59 17.62
N PRO A 286 -2.26 -12.56 16.85
CA PRO A 286 -3.10 -11.96 15.83
C PRO A 286 -3.27 -12.91 14.64
N LEU A 287 -4.42 -12.82 13.98
CA LEU A 287 -4.81 -13.73 12.90
C LEU A 287 -3.87 -13.65 11.69
N ASN A 288 -3.33 -12.46 11.39
CA ASN A 288 -2.35 -12.26 10.33
C ASN A 288 -1.06 -13.11 10.52
N GLU A 289 -0.56 -13.20 11.75
CA GLU A 289 0.64 -13.95 12.11
C GLU A 289 0.34 -15.46 12.04
N ALA A 290 -0.83 -15.88 12.50
CA ALA A 290 -1.32 -17.24 12.38
C ALA A 290 -1.37 -17.69 10.91
N MET A 291 -1.94 -16.87 10.04
CA MET A 291 -2.00 -17.11 8.59
C MET A 291 -0.62 -17.19 7.94
N LEU A 292 0.34 -16.35 8.36
CA LEU A 292 1.71 -16.41 7.87
C LEU A 292 2.39 -17.73 8.25
N LYS A 293 2.19 -18.20 9.50
CA LYS A 293 2.71 -19.50 9.96
C LYS A 293 2.14 -20.65 9.13
N MET A 294 0.85 -20.62 8.81
CA MET A 294 0.20 -21.58 7.91
C MET A 294 0.90 -21.63 6.55
N LYS A 295 1.07 -20.47 5.89
CA LYS A 295 1.65 -20.39 4.54
C LYS A 295 3.13 -20.78 4.48
N VAL A 296 3.92 -20.45 5.51
CA VAL A 296 5.34 -20.83 5.60
C VAL A 296 5.47 -22.35 5.64
N ASN A 297 4.66 -23.03 6.44
CA ASN A 297 4.71 -24.49 6.55
C ASN A 297 4.29 -25.19 5.24
N THR A 298 3.28 -24.68 4.53
CA THR A 298 2.91 -25.20 3.20
C THR A 298 4.04 -25.06 2.17
N SER A 299 4.89 -24.03 2.29
CA SER A 299 5.97 -23.77 1.33
C SER A 299 7.22 -24.64 1.52
N ILE A 300 7.48 -25.13 2.74
CA ILE A 300 8.60 -26.02 3.05
C ILE A 300 8.33 -27.44 2.52
N ASP A 301 7.07 -27.87 2.57
CA ASP A 301 6.65 -29.22 2.15
C ASP A 301 6.42 -29.38 0.64
N LYS A 302 6.55 -28.33 -0.19
CA LYS A 302 6.53 -28.49 -1.66
C LYS A 302 7.67 -29.37 -2.22
N ASN A 303 8.68 -29.68 -1.41
CA ASN A 303 9.75 -30.63 -1.73
C ASN A 303 9.46 -32.06 -1.23
N PHE A 304 8.33 -32.28 -0.55
CA PHE A 304 7.82 -33.59 -0.16
C PHE A 304 6.60 -33.92 -1.04
N ASP A 305 6.56 -35.16 -1.54
CA ASP A 305 5.46 -35.77 -2.32
C ASP A 305 4.20 -36.02 -1.43
N GLY A 306 4.00 -35.20 -0.40
CA GLY A 306 3.12 -35.48 0.73
C GLY A 306 1.65 -35.18 0.43
N VAL A 307 0.80 -36.19 0.62
CA VAL A 307 -0.65 -36.17 0.34
C VAL A 307 -1.47 -35.37 1.38
N ILE A 308 -0.81 -34.62 2.27
CA ILE A 308 -1.43 -33.95 3.43
C ILE A 308 -1.30 -32.42 3.29
N GLU A 309 -2.44 -31.73 3.21
CA GLU A 309 -2.49 -30.28 3.05
C GLU A 309 -2.34 -29.53 4.40
N HIS A 310 -1.73 -28.34 4.36
CA HIS A 310 -1.52 -27.45 5.50
C HIS A 310 -2.39 -26.19 5.35
N ASP A 311 -3.67 -26.33 5.60
CA ASP A 311 -4.72 -25.33 5.35
C ASP A 311 -5.65 -25.09 6.55
N VAL A 312 -5.33 -25.70 7.69
CA VAL A 312 -6.10 -25.59 8.94
C VAL A 312 -5.25 -25.01 10.06
N LEU A 313 -5.82 -24.07 10.80
CA LEU A 313 -5.26 -23.54 12.04
C LEU A 313 -6.02 -24.14 13.23
N LEU A 314 -5.27 -24.66 14.21
CA LEU A 314 -5.83 -25.14 15.47
C LEU A 314 -5.36 -24.25 16.61
N ILE A 315 -6.31 -23.61 17.28
CA ILE A 315 -6.05 -22.89 18.52
C ILE A 315 -6.21 -23.88 19.66
N TRP A 316 -5.12 -24.15 20.38
CA TRP A 316 -5.03 -25.21 21.38
C TRP A 316 -4.73 -24.64 22.77
N GLY A 317 -5.56 -23.69 23.20
CA GLY A 317 -5.53 -23.06 24.51
C GLY A 317 -6.67 -23.53 25.44
N GLU A 318 -7.20 -22.62 26.26
CA GLU A 318 -8.36 -22.87 27.12
C GLU A 318 -9.61 -23.14 26.29
N THR A 319 -9.83 -22.33 25.25
CA THR A 319 -10.92 -22.52 24.29
C THR A 319 -10.35 -23.02 22.98
N LYS A 320 -10.54 -24.31 22.71
CA LYS A 320 -10.06 -24.95 21.48
C LYS A 320 -10.88 -24.49 20.29
N ARG A 321 -10.22 -24.04 19.23
CA ARG A 321 -10.87 -23.59 17.99
C ARG A 321 -10.19 -24.13 16.75
N ILE A 322 -10.96 -24.28 15.70
CA ILE A 322 -10.49 -24.60 14.35
C ILE A 322 -10.81 -23.42 13.43
N ILE A 323 -9.81 -22.94 12.70
CA ILE A 323 -9.98 -21.89 11.69
C ILE A 323 -9.55 -22.51 10.36
N THR A 324 -10.44 -22.48 9.38
CA THR A 324 -10.21 -23.01 8.03
C THR A 324 -9.86 -21.89 7.05
N GLY A 325 -9.33 -22.25 5.88
CA GLY A 325 -9.15 -21.30 4.79
C GLY A 325 -10.45 -20.61 4.34
N ALA A 326 -11.60 -21.28 4.47
CA ALA A 326 -12.91 -20.72 4.16
C ALA A 326 -13.31 -19.61 5.14
N ASP A 327 -13.01 -19.75 6.42
CA ASP A 327 -13.29 -18.72 7.44
C ASP A 327 -12.49 -17.44 7.16
N ILE A 328 -11.19 -17.60 6.93
CA ILE A 328 -10.28 -16.51 6.58
C ILE A 328 -10.74 -15.81 5.29
N PHE A 329 -11.11 -16.58 4.27
CA PHE A 329 -11.57 -16.04 3.02
C PHE A 329 -12.91 -15.29 3.18
N GLY A 330 -13.85 -15.85 3.95
CA GLY A 330 -15.11 -15.21 4.30
C GLY A 330 -14.92 -13.86 4.99
N LEU A 331 -13.92 -13.76 5.87
CA LEU A 331 -13.55 -12.51 6.55
C LEU A 331 -13.05 -11.45 5.56
N LEU A 332 -12.19 -11.84 4.62
CA LEU A 332 -11.71 -10.95 3.56
C LEU A 332 -12.83 -10.47 2.63
N LEU A 333 -13.83 -11.33 2.36
CA LEU A 333 -14.99 -11.02 1.53
C LEU A 333 -16.11 -10.25 2.24
N LYS A 334 -16.03 -10.08 3.55
CA LYS A 334 -17.10 -9.48 4.35
C LYS A 334 -17.39 -8.05 3.89
N GLY A 335 -18.66 -7.77 3.59
CA GLY A 335 -19.10 -6.46 3.13
C GLY A 335 -18.81 -6.15 1.65
N MET A 336 -18.21 -7.08 0.90
CA MET A 336 -17.94 -6.92 -0.54
C MET A 336 -19.10 -7.36 -1.44
N LEU A 337 -20.12 -8.00 -0.87
CA LEU A 337 -21.29 -8.39 -1.65
C LEU A 337 -22.11 -7.14 -1.99
N PRO A 338 -22.44 -6.91 -3.27
CA PRO A 338 -23.31 -5.81 -3.65
C PRO A 338 -24.63 -5.95 -2.90
N SER A 339 -25.15 -4.84 -2.38
CA SER A 339 -26.49 -4.80 -1.81
C SER A 339 -27.46 -5.25 -2.91
N ILE A 340 -28.00 -6.46 -2.77
CA ILE A 340 -29.03 -6.94 -3.68
C ILE A 340 -30.23 -6.00 -3.44
N SER A 341 -30.43 -5.03 -4.33
CA SER A 341 -31.62 -4.19 -4.30
C SER A 341 -32.82 -5.11 -4.49
N LYS A 342 -33.60 -5.31 -3.43
CA LYS A 342 -34.92 -5.93 -3.52
C LYS A 342 -35.94 -4.94 -4.06
#